data_AF-A0A948NGN4-F1
#
_entry.id   AF-A0A948NGN4-F1
#
_cell.length_a   1.000
_cell.length_b   1.000
_cell.length_c   1.000
_cell.angle_alpha   90.00
_cell.angle_beta   90.00
_cell.angle_gamma   90.00
#
_symmetry.space_group_name_H-M   'P 1'
#
loop_
_entity.id
_entity.type
_entity.pdbx_description
1 polymer ?
#
loop_
_entity_poly.entity_id
_entity_poly.type
_entity_poly.pdbx_seq_one_letter_code
_entity_poly.pdbx_strand_id
1 'polypeptide(L)'
;MTWLYLGVWSALCVANTAVAAVQQPAEQAQWQLSGDAFQCQLQQQISGLGQVRFILNPGQPLQLQLSLAQPHDALEQVSVAARGADWQAASAQWLSERYVAELYHHSQASFIKAALPLLQQIQAGAWLHFSVGNASVERTLLLSSTHPARAVADFQGCVAKMAPLSWQQARQHELYFNTGRYQLDAEQLQWLAKLARYIALDRKVTKILLDGHTDDIGTTLANRLLSQQRADEVAAQLLELGVPATMLEVRAHGNRYPLQQSRGTAEANNRRVSLRLIRTTELAGANKP
;
A
#
# COMPACT_ATOMS: atom_id res chain seq x y z
N MET A 1 45.06 68.64 33.06
CA MET A 1 45.06 67.18 33.35
C MET A 1 43.68 66.64 33.01
N THR A 2 43.48 66.24 31.76
CA THR A 2 42.24 65.67 31.24
C THR A 2 42.52 64.21 30.89
N TRP A 3 41.87 63.28 31.60
CA TRP A 3 42.01 61.85 31.37
C TRP A 3 40.98 61.40 30.31
N LEU A 4 41.48 60.81 29.21
CA LEU A 4 40.67 60.16 28.18
C LEU A 4 40.44 58.70 28.57
N TYR A 5 39.18 58.33 28.82
CA TYR A 5 38.75 56.94 28.97
C TYR A 5 38.59 56.30 27.59
N LEU A 6 39.43 55.32 27.25
CA LEU A 6 39.24 54.42 26.12
C LEU A 6 38.32 53.28 26.54
N GLY A 7 37.06 53.33 26.12
CA GLY A 7 36.11 52.24 26.27
C GLY A 7 36.41 51.11 25.29
N VAL A 8 36.84 49.95 25.79
CA VAL A 8 36.99 48.72 25.01
C VAL A 8 35.60 48.14 24.76
N TRP A 9 35.08 48.28 23.55
CA TRP A 9 33.89 47.56 23.09
C TRP A 9 34.28 46.11 22.81
N SER A 10 33.94 45.21 23.74
CA SER A 10 34.02 43.77 23.52
C SER A 10 32.84 43.35 22.64
N ALA A 11 33.09 43.17 21.34
CA ALA A 11 32.10 42.56 20.45
C ALA A 11 31.98 41.08 20.80
N LEU A 12 30.92 40.71 21.53
CA LEU A 12 30.50 39.33 21.71
C LEU A 12 30.09 38.78 20.34
N CYS A 13 30.97 38.01 19.71
CA CYS A 13 30.60 37.16 18.59
C CYS A 13 29.64 36.08 19.10
N VAL A 14 28.34 36.25 18.87
CA VAL A 14 27.38 35.15 18.97
C VAL A 14 27.65 34.23 17.79
N ALA A 15 28.32 33.11 18.05
CA ALA A 15 28.44 32.05 17.07
C ALA A 15 27.04 31.47 16.83
N ASN A 16 26.42 31.82 15.70
CA ASN A 16 25.24 31.11 15.21
C ASN A 16 25.64 29.65 15.03
N THR A 17 25.16 28.75 15.88
CA THR A 17 25.25 27.31 15.64
C THR A 17 24.31 26.99 14.49
N ALA A 18 24.83 27.12 13.27
CA ALA A 18 24.13 26.68 12.06
C ALA A 18 23.78 25.21 12.24
N VAL A 19 22.49 24.91 12.25
CA VAL A 19 22.01 23.53 12.35
C VAL A 19 22.45 22.84 11.07
N ALA A 20 23.36 21.88 11.18
CA ALA A 20 24.01 21.28 10.02
C ALA A 20 22.99 20.47 9.20
N ALA A 21 22.67 20.96 8.01
CA ALA A 21 21.93 20.19 7.01
C ALA A 21 22.78 19.02 6.56
N VAL A 22 22.23 17.80 6.64
CA VAL A 22 22.89 16.61 6.09
C VAL A 22 22.47 16.48 4.63
N GLN A 23 23.41 16.79 3.74
CA GLN A 23 23.25 16.61 2.30
C GLN A 23 23.89 15.31 1.86
N GLN A 24 23.13 14.48 1.15
CA GLN A 24 23.65 13.24 0.60
C GLN A 24 24.47 13.51 -0.68
N PRO A 25 25.72 13.01 -0.77
CA PRO A 25 26.51 13.08 -1.98
C PRO A 25 25.78 12.43 -3.16
N ALA A 26 25.88 13.04 -4.35
CA ALA A 26 25.18 12.56 -5.54
C ALA A 26 25.53 11.09 -5.88
N GLU A 27 26.77 10.66 -5.65
CA GLU A 27 27.18 9.28 -5.93
C GLU A 27 26.46 8.22 -5.08
N GLN A 28 26.01 8.62 -3.88
CA GLN A 28 25.27 7.76 -2.97
C GLN A 28 23.76 7.87 -3.20
N ALA A 29 23.29 8.83 -4.00
CA ALA A 29 21.89 9.12 -4.25
C ALA A 29 21.28 8.25 -5.37
N GLN A 30 21.45 6.94 -5.22
CA GLN A 30 20.91 5.96 -6.16
C GLN A 30 19.56 5.44 -5.68
N TRP A 31 18.57 5.52 -6.56
CA TRP A 31 17.28 4.88 -6.37
C TRP A 31 17.36 3.39 -6.75
N GLN A 32 16.95 2.54 -5.84
CA GLN A 32 16.92 1.09 -6.00
C GLN A 32 15.47 0.63 -6.02
N LEU A 33 15.09 -0.12 -7.06
CA LEU A 33 13.80 -0.79 -7.15
C LEU A 33 13.91 -2.18 -6.54
N SER A 34 13.00 -2.52 -5.65
CA SER A 34 12.75 -3.89 -5.19
C SER A 34 11.25 -4.16 -5.17
N GLY A 35 10.86 -5.41 -5.34
CA GLY A 35 9.45 -5.77 -5.32
C GLY A 35 9.12 -7.06 -6.03
N ASP A 36 7.87 -7.45 -5.88
CA ASP A 36 7.22 -8.57 -6.53
C ASP A 36 5.77 -8.22 -6.88
N ALA A 37 4.94 -9.23 -7.15
CA ALA A 37 3.54 -9.03 -7.46
C ALA A 37 2.72 -8.40 -6.31
N PHE A 38 3.21 -8.41 -5.08
CA PHE A 38 2.50 -7.97 -3.88
C PHE A 38 3.13 -6.76 -3.19
N GLN A 39 4.24 -6.25 -3.71
CA GLN A 39 4.84 -5.01 -3.25
C GLN A 39 5.76 -4.43 -4.31
N CYS A 40 5.68 -3.13 -4.55
CA CYS A 40 6.71 -2.38 -5.26
C CYS A 40 7.30 -1.34 -4.31
N GLN A 41 8.62 -1.29 -4.24
CA GLN A 41 9.36 -0.39 -3.39
C GLN A 41 10.47 0.31 -4.18
N LEU A 42 10.42 1.64 -4.23
CA LEU A 42 11.52 2.46 -4.75
C LEU A 42 12.22 3.12 -3.57
N GLN A 43 13.48 2.79 -3.33
CA GLN A 43 14.20 3.20 -2.13
C GLN A 43 15.51 3.92 -2.42
N GLN A 44 15.90 4.79 -1.51
CA GLN A 44 17.23 5.39 -1.45
C GLN A 44 17.73 5.30 -0.01
N GLN A 45 18.96 4.80 0.15
CA GLN A 45 19.63 4.79 1.45
C GLN A 45 20.18 6.18 1.77
N ILE A 46 20.14 6.57 3.04
CA ILE A 46 20.74 7.80 3.57
C ILE A 46 21.89 7.39 4.49
N SER A 47 23.12 7.60 4.01
CA SER A 47 24.35 7.14 4.68
C SER A 47 24.39 7.51 6.16
N GLY A 48 24.42 6.48 7.02
CA GLY A 48 24.48 6.61 8.48
C GLY A 48 23.20 7.11 9.18
N LEU A 49 22.14 7.41 8.43
CA LEU A 49 20.93 8.05 8.96
C LEU A 49 19.66 7.24 8.76
N GLY A 50 19.55 6.45 7.69
CA GLY A 50 18.35 5.68 7.43
C GLY A 50 18.07 5.47 5.95
N GLN A 51 16.80 5.50 5.56
CA GLN A 51 16.35 5.31 4.18
C GLN A 51 15.04 6.03 3.90
N VAL A 52 14.84 6.40 2.64
CA VAL A 52 13.55 6.86 2.11
C VAL A 52 13.00 5.83 1.14
N ARG A 53 11.69 5.57 1.21
CA ARG A 53 11.01 4.57 0.41
C ARG A 53 9.68 5.08 -0.11
N PHE A 54 9.43 4.91 -1.40
CA PHE A 54 8.08 4.88 -1.95
C PHE A 54 7.62 3.43 -1.98
N ILE A 55 6.51 3.13 -1.30
CA ILE A 55 6.00 1.77 -1.16
C ILE A 55 4.55 1.75 -1.64
N LEU A 56 4.25 0.80 -2.52
CA LEU A 56 2.90 0.47 -2.93
C LEU A 56 2.63 -1.01 -2.67
N ASN A 57 1.53 -1.28 -1.97
CA ASN A 57 1.00 -2.63 -1.76
C ASN A 57 -0.40 -2.70 -2.43
N PRO A 58 -0.86 -3.89 -2.87
CA PRO A 58 -2.20 -4.04 -3.43
C PRO A 58 -3.30 -3.54 -2.47
N GLY A 59 -4.24 -2.77 -3.01
CA GLY A 59 -5.36 -2.20 -2.25
C GLY A 59 -4.98 -1.14 -1.22
N GLN A 60 -3.73 -0.64 -1.23
CA GLN A 60 -3.26 0.43 -0.35
C GLN A 60 -2.82 1.65 -1.18
N PRO A 61 -2.94 2.89 -0.66
CA PRO A 61 -2.40 4.05 -1.34
C PRO A 61 -0.87 4.01 -1.37
N LEU A 62 -0.27 4.67 -2.36
CA LEU A 62 1.19 4.90 -2.40
C LEU A 62 1.61 5.66 -1.15
N GLN A 63 2.69 5.21 -0.51
CA GLN A 63 3.24 5.87 0.68
C GLN A 63 4.69 6.25 0.43
N LEU A 64 5.06 7.45 0.85
CA LEU A 64 6.45 7.85 1.04
C LEU A 64 6.79 7.63 2.51
N GLN A 65 7.87 6.92 2.82
CA GLN A 65 8.30 6.64 4.18
C GLN A 65 9.73 7.09 4.39
N LEU A 66 9.97 7.89 5.42
CA LEU A 66 11.30 8.12 5.98
C LEU A 66 11.48 7.15 7.15
N SER A 67 12.54 6.34 7.12
CA SER A 67 12.91 5.44 8.23
C SER A 67 14.30 5.82 8.72
N LEU A 68 14.44 6.21 9.98
CA LEU A 68 15.74 6.54 10.59
C LEU A 68 16.38 5.30 11.24
N ALA A 69 17.71 5.24 11.23
CA ALA A 69 18.49 4.10 11.71
C ALA A 69 18.52 3.98 13.25
N GLN A 70 18.35 5.09 13.97
CA GLN A 70 18.23 5.10 15.42
C GLN A 70 16.88 5.71 15.83
N PRO A 71 16.26 5.22 16.93
CA PRO A 71 15.14 5.90 17.55
C PRO A 71 15.54 7.34 17.82
N HIS A 72 14.70 8.27 17.38
CA HIS A 72 14.95 9.67 17.56
C HIS A 72 13.75 10.25 18.27
N ASP A 73 13.94 10.62 19.53
CA ASP A 73 12.88 11.15 20.40
C ASP A 73 12.21 12.41 19.81
N ALA A 74 12.88 13.07 18.86
CA ALA A 74 12.37 14.22 18.12
C ALA A 74 11.59 13.91 16.83
N LEU A 75 11.22 12.65 16.55
CA LEU A 75 10.29 12.31 15.45
C LEU A 75 8.83 12.68 15.79
N GLU A 76 8.60 13.83 16.41
CA GLU A 76 7.27 14.34 16.71
C GLU A 76 6.68 15.11 15.53
N GLN A 77 7.53 15.81 14.77
CA GLN A 77 7.14 16.51 13.56
C GLN A 77 8.16 16.23 12.45
N VAL A 78 7.73 15.51 11.42
CA VAL A 78 8.51 15.37 10.18
C VAL A 78 7.72 15.99 9.05
N SER A 79 8.40 16.84 8.28
CA SER A 79 7.85 17.38 7.05
C SER A 79 8.77 17.19 5.87
N VAL A 80 8.20 17.17 4.68
CA VAL A 80 8.91 16.98 3.41
C VAL A 80 8.38 17.93 2.34
N ALA A 81 9.27 18.42 1.50
CA ALA A 81 8.93 19.16 0.29
C ALA A 81 9.95 18.88 -0.82
N ALA A 82 9.55 19.10 -2.07
CA ALA A 82 10.43 19.07 -3.22
C ALA A 82 11.04 20.46 -3.47
N ARG A 83 12.31 20.49 -3.87
CA ARG A 83 13.01 21.71 -4.32
C ARG A 83 13.91 21.43 -5.52
N GLY A 84 14.28 22.49 -6.22
CA GLY A 84 15.28 22.44 -7.29
C GLY A 84 16.67 22.01 -6.77
N ALA A 85 17.47 21.45 -7.68
CA ALA A 85 18.82 21.00 -7.36
C ALA A 85 19.78 22.21 -7.18
N ASP A 86 20.76 22.09 -6.29
CA ASP A 86 21.62 23.22 -5.91
C ASP A 86 22.50 23.75 -7.05
N TRP A 87 22.78 22.94 -8.07
CA TRP A 87 23.57 23.33 -9.26
C TRP A 87 22.75 24.05 -10.33
N GLN A 88 21.42 24.06 -10.22
CA GLN A 88 20.58 24.87 -11.10
C GLN A 88 20.69 26.32 -10.62
N ALA A 89 21.03 27.26 -11.52
CA ALA A 89 21.36 28.66 -11.20
C ALA A 89 20.29 29.46 -10.42
N ALA A 90 19.09 28.89 -10.25
CA ALA A 90 18.06 29.31 -9.30
C ALA A 90 18.01 28.32 -8.10
N SER A 91 19.12 28.20 -7.37
CA SER A 91 19.26 27.24 -6.27
C SER A 91 18.29 27.56 -5.14
N ALA A 92 17.47 26.57 -4.75
CA ALA A 92 16.50 26.59 -3.63
C ALA A 92 15.06 27.05 -3.89
N GLN A 93 14.57 27.08 -5.14
CA GLN A 93 13.11 27.26 -5.33
C GLN A 93 12.36 26.00 -4.89
N TRP A 94 11.34 26.20 -4.04
CA TRP A 94 10.39 25.16 -3.66
C TRP A 94 9.51 24.79 -4.85
N LEU A 95 9.45 23.50 -5.16
CA LEU A 95 8.67 22.93 -6.26
C LEU A 95 7.35 22.29 -5.79
N SER A 96 7.16 22.21 -4.47
CA SER A 96 5.93 21.76 -3.84
C SER A 96 5.62 22.55 -2.58
N GLU A 97 4.38 22.42 -2.11
CA GLU A 97 4.06 22.74 -0.72
C GLU A 97 4.80 21.79 0.25
N ARG A 98 4.71 22.11 1.54
CA ARG A 98 5.27 21.29 2.62
C ARG A 98 4.23 20.32 3.14
N TYR A 99 4.56 19.03 3.09
CA TYR A 99 3.72 17.95 3.61
C TYR A 99 4.21 17.52 5.00
N VAL A 100 3.29 17.31 5.92
CA VAL A 100 3.57 16.76 7.27
C VAL A 100 3.18 15.29 7.27
N ALA A 101 3.96 14.45 7.97
CA ALA A 101 3.68 13.02 8.04
C ALA A 101 2.34 12.75 8.74
N GLU A 102 1.54 11.84 8.17
CA GLU A 102 0.24 11.44 8.75
C GLU A 102 0.38 10.31 9.77
N LEU A 103 1.44 9.49 9.69
CA LEU A 103 1.65 8.35 10.58
C LEU A 103 3.08 8.29 11.09
N TYR A 104 3.22 8.03 12.38
CA TYR A 104 4.49 7.86 13.08
C TYR A 104 4.52 6.49 13.75
N HIS A 105 5.54 5.68 13.46
CA HIS A 105 5.70 4.36 14.07
C HIS A 105 7.18 4.06 14.33
N HIS A 106 7.55 3.93 15.61
CA HIS A 106 8.92 3.76 16.08
C HIS A 106 9.88 4.86 15.55
N SER A 107 10.57 4.60 14.45
CA SER A 107 11.54 5.49 13.80
C SER A 107 11.14 5.82 12.36
N GLN A 108 9.84 5.72 12.06
CA GLN A 108 9.29 5.88 10.72
C GLN A 108 8.23 6.98 10.70
N ALA A 109 8.34 7.86 9.70
CA ALA A 109 7.34 8.85 9.36
C ALA A 109 6.78 8.52 7.96
N SER A 110 5.47 8.39 7.84
CA SER A 110 4.81 8.05 6.57
C SER A 110 3.99 9.21 6.05
N PHE A 111 4.08 9.40 4.73
CA PHE A 111 3.46 10.46 3.96
C PHE A 111 2.59 9.82 2.88
N ILE A 112 1.26 9.88 3.02
CA ILE A 112 0.33 9.33 2.04
C ILE A 112 0.01 10.39 0.98
N LYS A 113 -0.39 11.59 1.40
CA LYS A 113 -0.77 12.68 0.50
C LYS A 113 0.41 13.20 -0.32
N ALA A 114 1.61 13.18 0.26
CA ALA A 114 2.82 13.67 -0.38
C ALA A 114 3.37 12.71 -1.43
N ALA A 115 3.02 11.42 -1.36
CA ALA A 115 3.77 10.38 -2.06
C ALA A 115 3.73 10.56 -3.59
N LEU A 116 2.53 10.65 -4.18
CA LEU A 116 2.42 10.78 -5.64
C LEU A 116 2.96 12.13 -6.16
N PRO A 117 2.58 13.30 -5.58
CA PRO A 117 3.11 14.58 -6.04
C PRO A 117 4.64 14.65 -5.96
N LEU A 118 5.24 14.18 -4.87
CA LEU A 118 6.69 14.21 -4.71
C LEU A 118 7.41 13.21 -5.62
N LEU A 119 6.82 12.04 -5.88
CA LEU A 119 7.38 11.09 -6.85
C LEU A 119 7.44 11.70 -8.27
N GLN A 120 6.43 12.48 -8.67
CA GLN A 120 6.42 13.22 -9.94
C GLN A 120 7.49 14.32 -9.97
N GLN A 121 7.68 15.05 -8.88
CA GLN A 121 8.76 16.06 -8.79
C GLN A 121 10.13 15.40 -8.89
N ILE A 122 10.35 14.27 -8.22
CA ILE A 122 11.60 13.50 -8.32
C ILE A 122 11.82 13.05 -9.77
N GLN A 123 10.79 12.55 -10.45
CA GLN A 123 10.88 12.19 -11.87
C GLN A 123 11.39 13.35 -12.75
N ALA A 124 11.01 14.59 -12.40
CA ALA A 124 11.48 15.81 -13.06
C ALA A 124 12.87 16.30 -12.60
N GLY A 125 13.55 15.59 -11.70
CA GLY A 125 14.88 15.93 -11.21
C GLY A 125 14.91 16.72 -9.89
N ALA A 126 13.77 16.88 -9.23
CA ALA A 126 13.72 17.54 -7.92
C ALA A 126 14.45 16.73 -6.84
N TRP A 127 14.89 17.46 -5.81
CA TRP A 127 15.45 16.90 -4.59
C TRP A 127 14.40 16.93 -3.48
N LEU A 128 14.48 15.97 -2.56
CA LEU A 128 13.61 15.98 -1.38
C LEU A 128 14.32 16.65 -0.21
N HIS A 129 13.61 17.57 0.42
CA HIS A 129 14.05 18.25 1.63
C HIS A 129 13.16 17.82 2.78
N PHE A 130 13.72 17.04 3.70
CA PHE A 130 13.05 16.65 4.94
C PHE A 130 13.51 17.57 6.08
N SER A 131 12.55 18.03 6.87
CA SER A 131 12.77 18.63 8.17
C SER A 131 12.30 17.64 9.23
N VAL A 132 13.22 17.24 10.12
CA VAL A 132 13.01 16.24 11.17
C VAL A 132 13.30 16.90 12.52
N GLY A 133 12.30 16.99 13.39
CA GLY A 133 12.52 17.51 14.73
C GLY A 133 11.39 18.41 15.21
N ASN A 134 11.72 19.32 16.11
CA ASN A 134 10.79 20.35 16.60
C ASN A 134 11.48 21.73 16.57
N ALA A 135 10.80 22.76 17.06
CA ALA A 135 11.31 24.13 17.08
C ALA A 135 12.66 24.30 17.82
N SER A 136 13.03 23.35 18.69
CA SER A 136 14.27 23.41 19.48
C SER A 136 15.44 22.66 18.84
N VAL A 137 15.16 21.58 18.10
CA VAL A 137 16.17 20.79 17.37
C VAL A 137 15.58 20.37 16.04
N GLU A 138 15.89 21.11 14.97
CA GLU A 138 15.47 20.80 13.60
C GLU A 138 16.65 20.28 12.78
N ARG A 139 16.59 19.04 12.31
CA ARG A 139 17.59 18.50 11.39
C ARG A 139 17.04 18.50 9.98
N THR A 140 17.83 19.05 9.07
CA THR A 140 17.54 19.04 7.64
C THR A 140 18.21 17.85 6.99
N LEU A 141 17.45 17.04 6.25
CA LEU A 141 17.98 16.00 5.35
C LEU A 141 17.67 16.40 3.91
N LEU A 142 18.72 16.57 3.11
CA LEU A 142 18.60 16.89 1.69
C LEU A 142 19.01 15.69 0.85
N LEU A 143 18.02 15.12 0.15
CA LEU A 143 18.18 13.95 -0.69
C LEU A 143 18.24 14.39 -2.14
N SER A 144 19.45 14.33 -2.68
CA SER A 144 19.69 14.42 -4.11
C SER A 144 19.16 13.17 -4.80
N SER A 145 19.03 13.24 -6.13
CA SER A 145 18.61 12.12 -6.96
C SER A 145 19.52 11.99 -8.18
N THR A 146 19.97 10.77 -8.46
CA THR A 146 20.66 10.44 -9.72
C THR A 146 19.76 9.58 -10.60
N HIS A 147 19.66 9.95 -11.89
CA HIS A 147 18.79 9.30 -12.87
C HIS A 147 17.35 9.02 -12.41
N PRO A 148 16.65 9.96 -11.72
CA PRO A 148 15.37 9.66 -11.10
C PRO A 148 14.28 9.28 -12.11
N ALA A 149 14.30 9.85 -13.33
CA ALA A 149 13.30 9.56 -14.36
C ALA A 149 13.26 8.06 -14.72
N ARG A 150 14.43 7.41 -14.84
CA ARG A 150 14.53 5.98 -15.12
C ARG A 150 14.01 5.16 -13.94
N ALA A 151 14.42 5.52 -12.73
CA ALA A 151 14.02 4.82 -11.52
C ALA A 151 12.49 4.86 -11.28
N VAL A 152 11.86 6.01 -11.54
CA VAL A 152 10.40 6.16 -11.47
C VAL A 152 9.70 5.38 -12.59
N ALA A 153 10.25 5.36 -13.80
CA ALA A 153 9.69 4.54 -14.90
C ALA A 153 9.76 3.04 -14.57
N ASP A 154 10.88 2.57 -14.01
CA ASP A 154 11.03 1.17 -13.56
C ASP A 154 10.03 0.84 -12.44
N PHE A 155 9.82 1.76 -11.50
CA PHE A 155 8.80 1.62 -10.45
C PHE A 155 7.38 1.55 -11.02
N GLN A 156 7.01 2.41 -11.98
CA GLN A 156 5.73 2.34 -12.68
C GLN A 156 5.55 1.00 -13.42
N GLY A 157 6.62 0.47 -14.01
CA GLY A 157 6.64 -0.86 -14.62
C GLY A 157 6.43 -2.00 -13.63
N CYS A 158 6.92 -1.87 -12.39
CA CYS A 158 6.61 -2.78 -11.29
C CYS A 158 5.12 -2.69 -10.93
N VAL A 159 4.60 -1.48 -10.72
CA VAL A 159 3.20 -1.24 -10.34
C VAL A 159 2.22 -1.84 -11.35
N ALA A 160 2.51 -1.72 -12.65
CA ALA A 160 1.68 -2.29 -13.72
C ALA A 160 1.56 -3.83 -13.67
N LYS A 161 2.49 -4.52 -13.00
CA LYS A 161 2.53 -5.99 -12.87
C LYS A 161 1.97 -6.49 -11.54
N MET A 162 1.60 -5.59 -10.63
CA MET A 162 1.11 -5.95 -9.30
C MET A 162 -0.22 -6.70 -9.34
N ALA A 163 -0.48 -7.46 -8.29
CA ALA A 163 -1.75 -8.07 -8.04
C ALA A 163 -2.84 -7.00 -7.82
N PRO A 164 -4.03 -7.18 -8.41
CA PRO A 164 -5.11 -6.19 -8.29
C PRO A 164 -5.81 -6.21 -6.91
N LEU A 165 -5.57 -7.24 -6.09
CA LEU A 165 -6.18 -7.44 -4.79
C LEU A 165 -5.12 -7.69 -3.72
N SER A 166 -5.39 -7.25 -2.49
CA SER A 166 -4.63 -7.70 -1.31
C SER A 166 -5.08 -9.10 -0.86
N TRP A 167 -4.28 -9.77 -0.02
CA TRP A 167 -4.71 -11.03 0.61
C TRP A 167 -6.01 -10.87 1.39
N GLN A 168 -6.18 -9.76 2.13
CA GLN A 168 -7.39 -9.51 2.90
C GLN A 168 -8.63 -9.41 2.00
N GLN A 169 -8.50 -8.81 0.82
CA GLN A 169 -9.59 -8.69 -0.15
C GLN A 169 -9.85 -10.01 -0.90
N ALA A 170 -8.80 -10.79 -1.20
CA ALA A 170 -8.91 -12.03 -1.97
C ALA A 170 -9.32 -13.24 -1.12
N ARG A 171 -8.98 -13.26 0.18
CA ARG A 171 -9.14 -14.45 1.04
C ARG A 171 -10.60 -14.86 1.19
N GLN A 172 -11.51 -13.90 1.32
CA GLN A 172 -12.94 -14.15 1.52
C GLN A 172 -13.77 -13.10 0.79
N HIS A 173 -14.78 -13.54 0.05
CA HIS A 173 -15.71 -12.66 -0.66
C HIS A 173 -17.08 -13.32 -0.83
N GLU A 174 -18.12 -12.50 -0.94
CA GLU A 174 -19.50 -12.95 -1.10
C GLU A 174 -20.06 -12.39 -2.41
N LEU A 175 -20.57 -13.28 -3.27
CA LEU A 175 -21.26 -12.91 -4.50
C LEU A 175 -22.76 -13.08 -4.29
N TYR A 176 -23.54 -12.01 -4.42
CA TYR A 176 -24.98 -12.03 -4.19
C TYR A 176 -25.79 -12.22 -5.47
N PHE A 177 -26.98 -12.81 -5.34
CA PHE A 177 -27.84 -13.13 -6.48
C PHE A 177 -29.27 -12.67 -6.25
N ASN A 178 -29.94 -12.35 -7.36
CA ASN A 178 -31.37 -12.10 -7.37
C ASN A 178 -32.17 -13.40 -7.18
N THR A 179 -33.42 -13.26 -6.75
CA THR A 179 -34.32 -14.39 -6.49
C THR A 179 -34.47 -15.28 -7.71
N GLY A 180 -34.29 -16.59 -7.51
CA GLY A 180 -34.38 -17.59 -8.59
C GLY A 180 -33.29 -17.50 -9.67
N ARG A 181 -32.30 -16.61 -9.53
CA ARG A 181 -31.22 -16.43 -10.50
C ARG A 181 -29.89 -16.97 -10.00
N TYR A 182 -29.04 -17.32 -10.96
CA TYR A 182 -27.66 -17.76 -10.74
C TYR A 182 -26.65 -17.07 -11.66
N GLN A 183 -27.08 -16.20 -12.57
CA GLN A 183 -26.18 -15.47 -13.46
C GLN A 183 -25.38 -14.42 -12.69
N LEU A 184 -24.10 -14.29 -13.03
CA LEU A 184 -23.20 -13.26 -12.53
C LEU A 184 -23.43 -11.94 -13.27
N ASP A 185 -23.36 -10.83 -12.55
CA ASP A 185 -23.38 -9.49 -13.15
C ASP A 185 -21.98 -9.01 -13.57
N ALA A 186 -21.91 -7.87 -14.25
CA ALA A 186 -20.65 -7.34 -14.76
C ALA A 186 -19.63 -6.98 -13.67
N GLU A 187 -20.07 -6.54 -12.49
CA GLU A 187 -19.19 -6.20 -11.38
C GLU A 187 -18.57 -7.47 -10.76
N GLN A 188 -19.40 -8.50 -10.58
CA GLN A 188 -18.98 -9.81 -10.11
C GLN A 188 -17.98 -10.45 -11.07
N LEU A 189 -18.24 -10.39 -12.39
CA LEU A 189 -17.32 -10.87 -13.41
C LEU A 189 -15.97 -10.13 -13.37
N GLN A 190 -15.99 -8.80 -13.24
CA GLN A 190 -14.75 -8.01 -13.08
C GLN A 190 -13.99 -8.37 -11.80
N TRP A 191 -14.69 -8.62 -10.70
CA TRP A 191 -14.08 -9.04 -9.45
C TRP A 191 -13.45 -10.43 -9.57
N LEU A 192 -14.14 -11.39 -10.19
CA LEU A 192 -13.61 -12.72 -10.46
C LEU A 192 -12.37 -12.69 -11.36
N ALA A 193 -12.33 -11.80 -12.36
CA ALA A 193 -11.13 -11.60 -13.18
C ALA A 193 -9.94 -11.09 -12.35
N LYS A 194 -10.17 -10.14 -11.42
CA LYS A 194 -9.14 -9.68 -10.48
C LYS A 194 -8.68 -10.81 -9.55
N LEU A 195 -9.61 -11.64 -9.07
CA LEU A 195 -9.29 -12.79 -8.22
C LEU A 195 -8.46 -13.84 -8.97
N ALA A 196 -8.84 -14.21 -10.20
CA ALA A 196 -8.07 -15.15 -11.01
C ALA A 196 -6.64 -14.65 -11.26
N ARG A 197 -6.48 -13.35 -11.57
CA ARG A 197 -5.17 -12.71 -11.67
C ARG A 197 -4.38 -12.79 -10.36
N TYR A 198 -5.03 -12.57 -9.22
CA TYR A 198 -4.42 -12.72 -7.90
C TYR A 198 -3.92 -14.16 -7.67
N ILE A 199 -4.75 -15.16 -7.93
CA ILE A 199 -4.43 -16.59 -7.76
C ILE A 199 -3.23 -16.98 -8.63
N ALA A 200 -3.16 -16.49 -9.86
CA ALA A 200 -2.04 -16.75 -10.76
C ALA A 200 -0.70 -16.19 -10.24
N LEU A 201 -0.74 -15.11 -9.44
CA LEU A 201 0.43 -14.45 -8.86
C LEU A 201 0.83 -15.07 -7.50
N ASP A 202 -0.14 -15.51 -6.70
CA ASP A 202 0.10 -16.10 -5.38
C ASP A 202 0.14 -17.63 -5.39
N ARG A 203 1.35 -18.18 -5.61
CA ARG A 203 1.58 -19.64 -5.58
C ARG A 203 1.32 -20.31 -4.23
N LYS A 204 1.05 -19.55 -3.16
CA LYS A 204 0.69 -20.12 -1.85
C LYS A 204 -0.78 -20.51 -1.78
N VAL A 205 -1.64 -20.02 -2.67
CA VAL A 205 -3.06 -20.41 -2.75
C VAL A 205 -3.16 -21.83 -3.30
N THR A 206 -3.84 -22.71 -2.58
CA THR A 206 -3.93 -24.14 -2.90
C THR A 206 -5.35 -24.62 -3.18
N LYS A 207 -6.34 -23.98 -2.55
CA LYS A 207 -7.76 -24.32 -2.73
C LYS A 207 -8.63 -23.07 -2.68
N ILE A 208 -9.77 -23.16 -3.33
CA ILE A 208 -10.85 -22.17 -3.37
C ILE A 208 -12.13 -22.94 -3.07
N LEU A 209 -12.75 -22.60 -1.96
CA LEU A 209 -14.00 -23.20 -1.51
C LEU A 209 -15.14 -22.29 -1.96
N LEU A 210 -16.10 -22.86 -2.69
CA LEU A 210 -17.27 -22.20 -3.24
C LEU A 210 -18.52 -22.77 -2.58
N ASP A 211 -19.00 -22.07 -1.57
CA ASP A 211 -20.14 -22.47 -0.75
C ASP A 211 -21.41 -21.73 -1.23
N GLY A 212 -22.33 -22.44 -1.88
CA GLY A 212 -23.57 -21.88 -2.41
C GLY A 212 -24.72 -21.89 -1.42
N HIS A 213 -25.47 -20.79 -1.35
CA HIS A 213 -26.59 -20.58 -0.43
C HIS A 213 -27.84 -20.01 -1.13
N THR A 214 -29.01 -20.26 -0.54
CA THR A 214 -30.29 -19.66 -0.95
C THR A 214 -31.00 -19.02 0.24
N ASP A 215 -32.04 -18.24 -0.05
CA ASP A 215 -33.06 -17.91 0.93
C ASP A 215 -33.95 -19.15 1.23
N ASP A 216 -34.90 -18.99 2.14
CA ASP A 216 -35.82 -20.04 2.61
C ASP A 216 -37.10 -20.13 1.77
N ILE A 217 -37.18 -19.41 0.66
CA ILE A 217 -38.32 -19.47 -0.26
C ILE A 217 -38.24 -20.76 -1.09
N GLY A 218 -39.32 -21.53 -1.12
CA GLY A 218 -39.43 -22.76 -1.92
C GLY A 218 -39.04 -24.04 -1.18
N THR A 219 -38.93 -25.15 -1.91
CA THR A 219 -38.65 -26.46 -1.31
C THR A 219 -37.16 -26.64 -1.03
N THR A 220 -36.82 -27.44 -0.01
CA THR A 220 -35.42 -27.75 0.33
C THR A 220 -34.64 -28.35 -0.86
N LEU A 221 -35.29 -29.18 -1.68
CA LEU A 221 -34.67 -29.74 -2.88
C LEU A 221 -34.38 -28.66 -3.93
N ALA A 222 -35.35 -27.79 -4.22
CA ALA A 222 -35.16 -26.68 -5.15
C ALA A 222 -34.03 -25.74 -4.68
N ASN A 223 -33.98 -25.44 -3.39
CA ASN A 223 -32.94 -24.61 -2.78
C ASN A 223 -31.55 -25.26 -2.85
N ARG A 224 -31.47 -26.58 -2.65
CA ARG A 224 -30.22 -27.32 -2.85
C ARG A 224 -29.74 -27.27 -4.31
N LEU A 225 -30.64 -27.43 -5.27
CA LEU A 225 -30.29 -27.35 -6.69
C LEU A 225 -29.87 -25.93 -7.09
N LEU A 226 -30.58 -24.90 -6.65
CA LEU A 226 -30.24 -23.51 -6.98
C LEU A 226 -28.92 -23.05 -6.36
N SER A 227 -28.65 -23.43 -5.11
CA SER A 227 -27.34 -23.16 -4.49
C SER A 227 -26.19 -23.85 -5.23
N GLN A 228 -26.40 -25.09 -5.70
CA GLN A 228 -25.43 -25.80 -6.54
C GLN A 228 -25.18 -25.04 -7.85
N GLN A 229 -26.24 -24.66 -8.57
CA GLN A 229 -26.14 -23.92 -9.83
C GLN A 229 -25.36 -22.60 -9.69
N ARG A 230 -25.59 -21.85 -8.61
CA ARG A 230 -24.84 -20.61 -8.33
C ARG A 230 -23.35 -20.87 -8.12
N ALA A 231 -23.01 -21.87 -7.32
CA ALA A 231 -21.62 -22.18 -7.03
C ALA A 231 -20.91 -22.77 -8.26
N ASP A 232 -21.62 -23.54 -9.09
CA ASP A 232 -21.14 -24.05 -10.38
C ASP A 232 -20.91 -22.92 -11.38
N GLU A 233 -21.78 -21.91 -11.45
CA GLU A 233 -21.59 -20.74 -12.31
C GLU A 233 -20.28 -19.99 -11.96
N VAL A 234 -20.05 -19.76 -10.67
CA VAL A 234 -18.81 -19.13 -10.19
C VAL A 234 -17.59 -20.00 -10.50
N ALA A 235 -17.70 -21.32 -10.32
CA ALA A 235 -16.64 -22.26 -10.67
C ALA A 235 -16.33 -22.23 -12.16
N ALA A 236 -17.35 -22.29 -13.01
CA ALA A 236 -17.23 -22.23 -14.47
C ALA A 236 -16.53 -20.94 -14.92
N GLN A 237 -16.89 -19.79 -14.34
CA GLN A 237 -16.24 -18.53 -14.66
C GLN A 237 -14.77 -18.50 -14.24
N LEU A 238 -14.43 -19.05 -13.07
CA LEU A 238 -13.04 -19.13 -12.62
C LEU A 238 -12.20 -20.09 -13.49
N LEU A 239 -12.79 -21.21 -13.94
CA LEU A 239 -12.15 -22.12 -14.89
C LEU A 239 -11.84 -21.42 -16.22
N GLU A 240 -12.80 -20.67 -16.76
CA GLU A 240 -12.61 -19.88 -17.99
C GLU A 240 -11.49 -18.84 -17.85
N LEU A 241 -11.37 -18.23 -16.66
CA LEU A 241 -10.31 -17.29 -16.32
C LEU A 241 -8.95 -17.96 -16.04
N GLY A 242 -8.85 -19.28 -16.19
CA GLY A 242 -7.61 -20.04 -16.10
C GLY A 242 -7.26 -20.58 -14.70
N VAL A 243 -8.20 -20.55 -13.74
CA VAL A 243 -8.02 -21.20 -12.45
C VAL A 243 -8.11 -22.72 -12.64
N PRO A 244 -7.13 -23.53 -12.18
CA PRO A 244 -7.20 -24.99 -12.33
C PRO A 244 -8.39 -25.60 -11.60
N ALA A 245 -9.08 -26.55 -12.23
CA ALA A 245 -10.20 -27.28 -11.63
C ALA A 245 -9.81 -27.97 -10.31
N THR A 246 -8.56 -28.41 -10.18
CA THR A 246 -8.04 -29.06 -8.96
C THR A 246 -7.99 -28.13 -7.75
N MET A 247 -8.04 -26.81 -7.93
CA MET A 247 -8.12 -25.84 -6.85
C MET A 247 -9.56 -25.58 -6.38
N LEU A 248 -10.57 -25.91 -7.19
CA LEU A 248 -11.96 -25.56 -6.92
C LEU A 248 -12.67 -26.68 -6.16
N GLU A 249 -13.37 -26.31 -5.09
CA GLU A 249 -14.24 -27.23 -4.35
C GLU A 249 -15.62 -26.59 -4.18
N VAL A 250 -16.62 -27.15 -4.85
CA VAL A 250 -17.99 -26.64 -4.84
C VAL A 250 -18.84 -27.38 -3.80
N ARG A 251 -19.61 -26.63 -3.02
CA ARG A 251 -20.48 -27.16 -1.96
C ARG A 251 -21.84 -26.45 -2.00
N ALA A 252 -22.92 -27.22 -2.05
CA ALA A 252 -24.28 -26.69 -2.04
C ALA A 252 -24.98 -26.89 -0.69
N HIS A 253 -25.33 -25.77 -0.05
CA HIS A 253 -25.93 -25.76 1.27
C HIS A 253 -27.45 -25.55 1.27
N GLY A 254 -28.00 -25.07 0.16
CA GLY A 254 -29.38 -24.60 0.09
C GLY A 254 -29.65 -23.53 1.16
N ASN A 255 -30.77 -23.67 1.86
CA ASN A 255 -31.22 -22.75 2.91
C ASN A 255 -30.75 -23.15 4.33
N ARG A 256 -29.84 -24.13 4.48
CA ARG A 256 -29.44 -24.67 5.80
C ARG A 256 -28.60 -23.73 6.67
N TYR A 257 -27.90 -22.79 6.05
CA TYR A 257 -26.98 -21.87 6.74
C TYR A 257 -27.27 -20.40 6.35
N PRO A 258 -28.39 -19.82 6.84
CA PRO A 258 -28.71 -18.42 6.61
C PRO A 258 -27.73 -17.52 7.38
N LEU A 259 -27.28 -16.42 6.76
CA LEU A 259 -26.49 -15.40 7.47
C LEU A 259 -27.36 -14.57 8.41
N GLN A 260 -28.61 -14.36 8.00
CA GLN A 260 -29.61 -13.62 8.76
C GLN A 260 -30.94 -14.34 8.64
N GLN A 261 -31.75 -14.31 9.71
CA GLN A 261 -33.10 -14.85 9.65
C GLN A 261 -33.90 -14.07 8.59
N SER A 262 -34.64 -14.77 7.74
CA SER A 262 -35.39 -14.20 6.62
C SER A 262 -36.48 -13.24 7.10
N ARG A 263 -36.15 -11.94 7.11
CA ARG A 263 -37.07 -10.83 7.30
C ARG A 263 -36.67 -9.68 6.37
N GLY A 264 -37.47 -9.40 5.34
CA GLY A 264 -37.26 -8.25 4.46
C GLY A 264 -35.94 -8.32 3.67
N THR A 265 -35.11 -7.27 3.74
CA THR A 265 -33.85 -7.17 2.98
C THR A 265 -32.81 -8.23 3.38
N ALA A 266 -32.94 -8.86 4.55
CA ALA A 266 -32.07 -9.94 5.02
C ALA A 266 -32.06 -11.17 4.08
N GLU A 267 -33.14 -11.39 3.33
CA GLU A 267 -33.26 -12.49 2.36
C GLU A 267 -32.28 -12.36 1.20
N ALA A 268 -31.96 -11.12 0.79
CA ALA A 268 -31.02 -10.89 -0.30
C ALA A 268 -29.61 -11.34 0.06
N ASN A 269 -29.22 -11.16 1.32
CA ASN A 269 -27.91 -11.58 1.80
C ASN A 269 -27.80 -13.11 1.93
N ASN A 270 -28.92 -13.83 2.03
CA ASN A 270 -28.92 -15.30 2.05
C ASN A 270 -28.70 -15.91 0.67
N ARG A 271 -29.04 -15.19 -0.40
CA ARG A 271 -28.80 -15.60 -1.80
C ARG A 271 -27.38 -15.25 -2.21
N ARG A 272 -26.42 -16.11 -1.86
CA ARG A 272 -25.01 -15.84 -2.13
C ARG A 272 -24.20 -17.08 -2.47
N VAL A 273 -23.01 -16.84 -3.03
CA VAL A 273 -21.91 -17.80 -3.03
C VAL A 273 -20.78 -17.19 -2.20
N SER A 274 -20.39 -17.91 -1.16
CA SER A 274 -19.24 -17.57 -0.32
C SER A 274 -17.99 -18.18 -0.94
N LEU A 275 -17.02 -17.34 -1.27
CA LEU A 275 -15.74 -17.72 -1.83
C LEU A 275 -14.66 -17.60 -0.76
N ARG A 276 -13.86 -18.65 -0.58
CA ARG A 276 -12.77 -18.66 0.40
C ARG A 276 -11.51 -19.32 -0.16
N LEU A 277 -10.41 -18.56 -0.18
CA LEU A 277 -9.09 -19.05 -0.55
C LEU A 277 -8.39 -19.67 0.66
N ILE A 278 -7.67 -20.77 0.42
CA ILE A 278 -6.86 -21.46 1.41
C ILE A 278 -5.40 -21.43 0.96
N ARG A 279 -4.51 -20.96 1.84
CA ARG A 279 -3.06 -21.02 1.61
C ARG A 279 -2.43 -22.25 2.26
N THR A 280 -1.33 -22.75 1.72
CA THR A 280 -0.59 -23.91 2.27
C THR A 280 -0.27 -23.79 3.76
N THR A 281 0.02 -22.57 4.23
CA THR A 281 0.34 -22.30 5.65
C THR A 281 -0.84 -22.55 6.60
N GLU A 282 -2.08 -22.48 6.11
CA GLU A 282 -3.29 -22.71 6.92
C GLU A 282 -3.61 -24.22 7.04
N LEU A 283 -3.21 -25.03 6.05
CA LEU A 283 -3.40 -26.49 6.08
C LEU A 283 -2.47 -27.17 7.09
N ALA A 284 -1.30 -26.61 7.36
CA ALA A 284 -0.35 -27.13 8.36
C ALA A 284 -0.84 -26.97 9.81
N GLY A 285 -1.70 -25.97 10.08
CA GLY A 285 -2.26 -25.74 11.42
C GLY A 285 -3.51 -26.57 11.73
N ALA A 286 -4.23 -27.03 10.71
CA ALA A 286 -5.47 -27.81 10.85
C ALA A 286 -5.23 -29.31 11.11
N ASN A 287 -3.97 -29.77 11.06
CA ASN A 287 -3.57 -31.16 11.21
C ASN A 287 -2.84 -31.45 12.54
N LYS A 288 -3.01 -30.59 13.55
CA LYS A 288 -2.56 -30.88 14.91
C LYS A 288 -3.68 -31.65 15.62
N PRO A 289 -3.43 -32.88 16.12
CA PRO A 289 -4.44 -33.70 16.79
C PRO A 289 -4.96 -33.05 18.07
#